data_AF-A0AAV7BC49-F1
#
_entry.id   AF-A0AAV7BC49-F1
#
_cell.length_a   1.000
_cell.length_b   1.000
_cell.length_c   1.000
_cell.angle_alpha   90.00
_cell.angle_beta   90.00
_cell.angle_gamma   90.00
#
_symmetry.space_group_name_H-M   'P 1'
#
loop_
_entity.id
_entity.type
_entity.pdbx_description
1 polymer ?
#
loop_
_entity_poly.entity_id
_entity_poly.type
_entity_poly.pdbx_seq_one_letter_code
_entity_poly.pdbx_strand_id
1 'polypeptide(L)'
;MLNLNCDASVQDDTGQCCLTMMVVNMPPVAIQALDQFHVTDRANRKQRFFLNLVEPHTSDFKGTQAKSPLEVIVQSRQLDIIMHPVIQKLIEVKWRFFGRKNISIMLSLNLLFIISWTALGIASSLPRAEDAPYKFPEDAWRIIVICIALGLTLYQIVEEFKEIYKSKVRMNKWIEWRKKELERDLKYCHPMWPEVRAMIYAKYRDYDSDYILFFSVFRNVFDWIVYFLLLAVILTHIADVVVQHNSDLHISHIRVFAVTIVFLWLRLMKHARAIRISVRVIVDAGKDCTDVLHSSSIWRI
;
A
#
# COMPACT_ATOMS: atom_id res chain seq x y z
N MET A 1 -21.08 27.81 12.68
CA MET A 1 -19.76 28.24 12.17
C MET A 1 -19.69 28.21 10.65
N LEU A 2 -19.94 27.08 9.98
CA LEU A 2 -19.95 27.06 8.50
C LEU A 2 -21.02 28.01 7.89
N ASN A 3 -22.20 28.11 8.50
CA ASN A 3 -23.24 29.09 8.13
C ASN A 3 -22.85 30.56 8.39
N LEU A 4 -21.74 30.80 9.11
CA LEU A 4 -21.18 32.13 9.38
C LEU A 4 -19.95 32.43 8.50
N ASN A 5 -19.74 31.65 7.42
CA ASN A 5 -18.56 31.73 6.53
C ASN A 5 -17.21 31.60 7.27
N CYS A 6 -17.16 30.86 8.37
CA CYS A 6 -15.89 30.52 9.00
C CYS A 6 -15.08 29.60 8.08
N ASP A 7 -13.79 29.90 7.95
CA ASP A 7 -12.86 29.20 7.06
C ASP A 7 -12.58 27.76 7.55
N ALA A 8 -12.85 26.77 6.69
CA ALA A 8 -12.60 25.37 6.97
C ALA A 8 -11.11 24.96 6.85
N SER A 9 -10.25 25.81 6.29
CA SER A 9 -8.82 25.56 6.11
C SER A 9 -7.95 25.87 7.33
N VAL A 10 -8.56 26.40 8.40
CA VAL A 10 -7.85 26.78 9.62
C VAL A 10 -7.10 25.59 10.21
N GLN A 11 -5.87 25.84 10.61
CA GLN A 11 -4.98 24.89 11.27
C GLN A 11 -4.84 25.27 12.74
N ASP A 12 -4.79 24.24 13.59
CA ASP A 12 -4.49 24.38 15.01
C ASP A 12 -3.01 24.74 15.25
N ASP A 13 -2.65 25.10 16.49
CA ASP A 13 -1.27 25.34 16.93
C ASP A 13 -0.36 24.12 16.71
N THR A 14 -0.95 22.94 16.60
CA THR A 14 -0.30 21.68 16.24
C THR A 14 -0.14 21.43 14.75
N GLY A 15 -0.67 22.30 13.87
CA GLY A 15 -0.69 22.10 12.42
C GLY A 15 -1.76 21.12 11.92
N GLN A 16 -2.68 20.69 12.79
CA GLN A 16 -3.81 19.85 12.41
C GLN A 16 -4.90 20.70 11.75
N CYS A 17 -5.32 20.33 10.53
CA CYS A 17 -6.41 21.01 9.82
C CYS A 17 -7.77 20.72 10.47
N CYS A 18 -8.61 21.75 10.60
CA CYS A 18 -9.98 21.64 11.11
C CYS A 18 -10.79 20.60 10.34
N LEU A 19 -10.63 20.56 9.01
CA LEU A 19 -11.26 19.57 8.13
C LEU A 19 -10.97 18.12 8.58
N THR A 20 -9.75 17.83 9.03
CA THR A 20 -9.36 16.49 9.51
C THR A 20 -10.19 16.08 10.74
N MET A 21 -10.47 17.01 11.66
CA MET A 21 -11.30 16.75 12.83
C MET A 21 -12.79 16.62 12.48
N MET A 22 -13.26 17.39 11.50
CA MET A 22 -14.63 17.27 10.98
C MET A 22 -14.85 15.91 10.32
N VAL A 23 -13.90 15.43 9.50
CA VAL A 23 -13.98 14.09 8.89
C VAL A 23 -14.14 13.03 9.97
N VAL A 24 -13.32 13.04 11.03
CA VAL A 24 -13.37 11.99 12.06
C VAL A 24 -14.66 12.02 12.88
N ASN A 25 -15.10 13.21 13.32
CA ASN A 25 -16.18 13.31 14.31
C ASN A 25 -17.54 13.73 13.72
N MET A 26 -17.58 14.42 12.58
CA MET A 26 -18.80 14.99 11.99
C MET A 26 -18.77 14.96 10.44
N PRO A 27 -18.90 13.77 9.82
CA PRO A 27 -18.73 13.60 8.37
C PRO A 27 -19.67 14.45 7.49
N PRO A 28 -20.97 14.61 7.81
CA PRO A 28 -21.87 15.47 7.02
C PRO A 28 -21.44 16.95 7.01
N VAL A 29 -20.87 17.42 8.12
CA VAL A 29 -20.35 18.79 8.27
C VAL A 29 -19.08 18.97 7.43
N ALA A 30 -18.24 17.93 7.35
CA ALA A 30 -17.05 17.95 6.51
C ALA A 30 -17.38 18.07 5.01
N ILE A 31 -18.49 17.48 4.55
CA ILE A 31 -18.96 17.64 3.16
C ILE A 31 -19.31 19.10 2.89
N GLN A 32 -20.09 19.73 3.77
CA GLN A 32 -20.45 21.14 3.65
C GLN A 32 -19.22 22.06 3.74
N ALA A 33 -18.22 21.69 4.54
CA ALA A 33 -16.96 22.41 4.61
C ALA A 33 -16.18 22.33 3.29
N LEU A 34 -16.23 21.19 2.59
CA LEU A 34 -15.56 21.03 1.30
C LEU A 34 -16.17 21.89 0.19
N ASP A 35 -17.45 22.25 0.28
CA ASP A 35 -18.08 23.16 -0.67
C ASP A 35 -17.43 24.54 -0.67
N GLN A 36 -16.83 24.98 0.45
CA GLN A 36 -16.08 26.24 0.52
C GLN A 36 -14.87 26.27 -0.42
N PHE A 37 -14.29 25.11 -0.73
CA PHE A 37 -13.12 25.00 -1.61
C PHE A 37 -13.49 24.87 -3.10
N HIS A 38 -14.77 24.94 -3.44
CA HIS A 38 -15.26 24.82 -4.80
C HIS A 38 -16.10 26.03 -5.19
N VAL A 39 -15.61 26.80 -6.17
CA VAL A 39 -16.34 27.96 -6.69
C VAL A 39 -16.71 27.73 -8.15
N THR A 40 -17.99 27.93 -8.46
CA THR A 40 -18.53 27.81 -9.82
C THR A 40 -18.86 29.18 -10.39
N ASP A 41 -18.13 29.59 -11.43
CA ASP A 41 -18.42 30.77 -12.21
C ASP A 41 -19.34 30.38 -13.37
N ARG A 42 -20.65 30.55 -13.16
CA ARG A 42 -21.69 30.19 -14.14
C ARG A 42 -21.61 31.03 -15.41
N ALA A 43 -21.24 32.30 -15.30
CA ALA A 43 -21.17 33.22 -16.45
C ALA A 43 -20.07 32.79 -17.42
N ASN A 44 -18.91 32.38 -16.89
CA ASN A 44 -17.79 31.92 -17.71
C ASN A 44 -17.74 30.39 -17.92
N ARG A 45 -18.70 29.64 -17.37
CA ARG A 45 -18.72 28.16 -17.34
C ARG A 45 -17.40 27.56 -16.82
N LYS A 46 -16.78 28.21 -15.83
CA LYS A 46 -15.50 27.79 -15.25
C LYS A 46 -15.70 27.34 -13.80
N GLN A 47 -15.05 26.24 -13.43
CA GLN A 47 -15.01 25.75 -12.05
C GLN A 47 -13.59 25.95 -11.51
N ARG A 48 -13.48 26.48 -10.29
CA ARG A 48 -12.20 26.71 -9.60
C ARG A 48 -12.18 25.90 -8.31
N PHE A 49 -11.07 25.21 -8.08
CA PHE A 49 -10.85 24.38 -6.91
C PHE A 49 -9.64 24.90 -6.12
N PHE A 50 -9.85 25.23 -4.85
CA PHE A 50 -8.80 25.73 -3.95
C PHE A 50 -8.11 24.57 -3.23
N LEU A 51 -7.38 23.75 -3.99
CA LEU A 51 -6.74 22.53 -3.49
C LEU A 51 -5.61 22.78 -2.50
N ASN A 52 -4.97 23.95 -2.58
CA ASN A 52 -3.90 24.38 -1.68
C ASN A 52 -4.40 24.55 -0.23
N LEU A 53 -5.67 24.91 -0.05
CA LEU A 53 -6.28 25.11 1.27
C LEU A 53 -6.75 23.81 1.92
N VAL A 54 -6.85 22.73 1.14
CA VAL A 54 -7.25 21.40 1.62
C VAL A 54 -6.06 20.65 2.20
N GLU A 55 -4.84 20.94 1.77
CA GLU A 55 -3.63 20.30 2.29
C GLU A 55 -3.02 21.17 3.40
N PRO A 56 -2.75 20.62 4.61
CA PRO A 56 -2.11 21.38 5.66
C PRO A 56 -0.68 21.78 5.25
N HIS A 57 -0.30 23.00 5.58
CA HIS A 57 1.06 23.52 5.38
C HIS A 57 2.00 22.96 6.45
N THR A 58 2.53 21.76 6.24
CA THR A 58 3.40 21.08 7.21
C THR A 58 4.79 21.69 7.34
N SER A 59 5.18 22.61 6.44
CA SER A 59 6.47 23.33 6.50
C SER A 59 6.60 24.24 7.72
N ASP A 60 5.47 24.73 8.21
CA ASP A 60 5.45 25.82 9.18
C ASP A 60 5.49 25.28 10.62
N PHE A 61 5.23 23.98 10.80
CA PHE A 61 5.17 23.32 12.10
C PHE A 61 6.27 22.25 12.25
N LYS A 62 7.34 22.59 12.98
CA LYS A 62 8.44 21.66 13.25
C LYS A 62 7.99 20.54 14.20
N GLY A 63 8.02 19.29 13.73
CA GLY A 63 7.75 18.09 14.54
C GLY A 63 6.31 17.57 14.50
N THR A 64 5.41 18.28 13.81
CA THR A 64 4.01 17.89 13.66
C THR A 64 3.85 16.55 12.94
N GLN A 65 3.05 15.65 13.52
CA GLN A 65 2.63 14.37 12.90
C GLN A 65 1.19 14.45 12.36
N ALA A 66 0.68 15.66 12.12
CA ALA A 66 -0.67 15.85 11.58
C ALA A 66 -0.81 15.14 10.22
N LYS A 67 -1.82 14.27 10.14
CA LYS A 67 -2.14 13.53 8.92
C LYS A 67 -2.88 14.44 7.95
N SER A 68 -2.62 14.23 6.65
CA SER A 68 -3.37 14.92 5.59
C SER A 68 -4.85 14.54 5.65
N PRO A 69 -5.79 15.44 5.29
CA PRO A 69 -7.21 15.12 5.26
C PRO A 69 -7.52 13.91 4.39
N LEU A 70 -6.82 13.74 3.26
CA LEU A 70 -6.98 12.58 2.39
C LEU A 70 -6.62 11.26 3.09
N GLU A 71 -5.55 11.24 3.88
CA GLU A 71 -5.15 10.06 4.65
C GLU A 71 -6.19 9.71 5.71
N VAL A 72 -6.73 10.72 6.39
CA VAL A 72 -7.73 10.52 7.44
C VAL A 72 -9.08 10.09 6.87
N ILE A 73 -9.52 10.65 5.74
CA ILE A 73 -10.75 10.20 5.05
C ILE A 73 -10.68 8.70 4.73
N VAL A 74 -9.52 8.23 4.24
CA VAL A 74 -9.31 6.81 3.92
C VAL A 74 -9.29 5.95 5.18
N GLN A 75 -8.60 6.39 6.23
CA GLN A 75 -8.55 5.67 7.52
C GLN A 75 -9.94 5.55 8.16
N SER A 76 -10.75 6.61 8.10
CA SER A 76 -12.11 6.65 8.62
C SER A 76 -13.13 5.93 7.70
N ARG A 77 -12.70 5.38 6.55
CA ARG A 77 -13.54 4.68 5.56
C ARG A 77 -14.78 5.46 5.09
N GLN A 78 -14.69 6.79 5.04
CA GLN A 78 -15.81 7.65 4.64
C GLN A 78 -15.88 7.81 3.12
N LEU A 79 -16.48 6.81 2.47
CA LEU A 79 -16.55 6.73 1.01
C LEU A 79 -17.28 7.93 0.38
N ASP A 80 -18.28 8.48 1.07
CA ASP A 80 -19.06 9.63 0.57
C ASP A 80 -18.20 10.88 0.42
N ILE A 81 -17.29 11.13 1.38
CA ILE A 81 -16.37 12.28 1.33
C ILE A 81 -15.33 12.09 0.23
N ILE A 82 -14.87 10.85 0.00
CA ILE A 82 -13.93 10.54 -1.08
C ILE A 82 -14.54 10.91 -2.44
N MET A 83 -15.84 10.73 -2.61
CA MET A 83 -16.55 11.03 -3.86
C MET A 83 -16.75 12.52 -4.12
N HIS A 84 -16.47 13.39 -3.14
CA HIS A 84 -16.61 14.83 -3.30
C HIS A 84 -15.70 15.39 -4.41
N PRO A 85 -16.18 16.30 -5.29
CA PRO A 85 -15.43 16.78 -6.46
C PRO A 85 -14.07 17.41 -6.09
N VAL A 86 -13.97 18.11 -4.96
CA VAL A 86 -12.70 18.69 -4.47
C VAL A 86 -11.67 17.60 -4.18
N ILE A 87 -12.07 16.53 -3.50
CA ILE A 87 -11.18 15.42 -3.14
C ILE A 87 -10.79 14.62 -4.39
N GLN A 88 -11.73 14.39 -5.30
CA GLN A 88 -11.45 13.75 -6.60
C GLN A 88 -10.44 14.55 -7.41
N LYS A 89 -10.58 15.88 -7.46
CA LYS A 89 -9.61 16.78 -8.13
C LYS A 89 -8.26 16.79 -7.43
N LEU A 90 -8.23 16.75 -6.10
CA LEU A 90 -6.97 16.61 -5.34
C LEU A 90 -6.24 15.31 -5.70
N ILE A 91 -6.95 14.19 -5.74
CA ILE A 91 -6.39 12.89 -6.14
C ILE A 91 -5.88 12.94 -7.59
N GLU A 92 -6.64 13.54 -8.51
CA GLU A 92 -6.25 13.67 -9.93
C GLU A 92 -4.94 14.47 -10.08
N VAL A 93 -4.84 15.62 -9.41
CA VAL A 93 -3.64 16.46 -9.44
C VAL A 93 -2.44 15.71 -8.85
N LYS A 94 -2.57 15.11 -7.67
CA LYS A 94 -1.50 14.32 -7.05
C LYS A 94 -1.06 13.14 -7.92
N TRP A 95 -2.01 12.47 -8.56
CA TRP A 95 -1.74 11.39 -9.51
C TRP A 95 -0.91 11.87 -10.69
N ARG A 96 -1.27 13.04 -11.25
CA ARG A 96 -0.59 13.63 -12.41
C ARG A 96 0.87 13.95 -12.14
N PHE A 97 1.17 14.51 -10.97
CA PHE A 97 2.51 14.96 -10.56
C PHE A 97 3.38 13.83 -10.00
N PHE A 98 2.86 13.06 -9.05
CA PHE A 98 3.65 12.08 -8.28
C PHE A 98 3.32 10.63 -8.64
N GLY A 99 2.03 10.32 -8.82
CA GLY A 99 1.56 8.95 -9.01
C GLY A 99 2.14 8.29 -10.26
N ARG A 100 2.01 8.93 -11.43
CA ARG A 100 2.38 8.31 -12.72
C ARG A 100 3.84 7.90 -12.81
N LYS A 101 4.77 8.79 -12.43
CA LYS A 101 6.20 8.51 -12.50
C LYS A 101 6.59 7.39 -11.54
N ASN A 102 6.14 7.49 -10.28
CA ASN A 102 6.49 6.50 -9.26
C ASN A 102 5.96 5.11 -9.65
N ILE A 103 4.70 5.03 -10.09
CA ILE A 103 4.10 3.74 -10.47
C ILE A 103 4.73 3.18 -11.73
N SER A 104 5.08 4.02 -12.71
CA SER A 104 5.79 3.56 -13.91
C SER A 104 7.16 2.95 -13.56
N ILE A 105 7.93 3.58 -12.66
CA ILE A 105 9.22 3.04 -12.21
C ILE A 105 9.02 1.72 -11.45
N MET A 106 8.10 1.70 -10.48
CA MET A 106 7.80 0.52 -9.66
C MET A 106 7.31 -0.66 -10.51
N LEU A 107 6.42 -0.41 -11.47
CA LEU A 107 5.90 -1.43 -12.37
C LEU A 107 7.01 -1.95 -13.30
N SER A 108 7.85 -1.06 -13.82
CA SER A 108 8.96 -1.44 -14.71
C SER A 108 9.98 -2.33 -13.98
N LEU A 109 10.35 -1.99 -12.74
CA LEU A 109 11.27 -2.81 -11.94
C LEU A 109 10.68 -4.18 -11.60
N ASN A 110 9.39 -4.24 -11.24
CA ASN A 110 8.71 -5.51 -10.96
C ASN A 110 8.57 -6.37 -12.22
N LEU A 111 8.29 -5.76 -13.37
CA LEU A 111 8.20 -6.46 -14.65
C LEU A 111 9.56 -7.02 -15.08
N LEU A 112 10.62 -6.22 -14.96
CA LEU A 112 12.00 -6.67 -15.22
C LEU A 112 12.40 -7.84 -14.32
N PHE A 113 12.01 -7.78 -13.04
CA PHE A 113 12.22 -8.86 -12.08
C PHE A 113 11.53 -10.16 -12.51
N ILE A 114 10.25 -10.10 -12.88
CA ILE A 114 9.50 -11.29 -13.32
C ILE A 114 10.08 -11.85 -14.61
N ILE A 115 10.44 -11.00 -15.58
CA ILE A 115 11.09 -11.44 -16.82
C ILE A 115 12.43 -12.13 -16.53
N SER A 116 13.24 -11.58 -15.64
CA SER A 116 14.53 -12.19 -15.26
C SER A 116 14.35 -13.60 -14.67
N TRP A 117 13.38 -13.77 -13.76
CA TRP A 117 13.07 -15.07 -13.17
C TRP A 117 12.41 -16.03 -14.17
N THR A 118 11.60 -15.53 -15.11
CA THR A 118 11.00 -16.36 -16.17
C THR A 118 12.06 -16.84 -17.14
N ALA A 119 12.99 -15.97 -17.54
CA ALA A 119 14.13 -16.34 -18.39
C ALA A 119 15.01 -17.40 -17.71
N LEU A 120 15.24 -17.26 -16.40
CA LEU A 120 15.97 -18.27 -15.62
C LEU A 120 15.22 -19.61 -15.58
N GLY A 121 13.90 -19.59 -15.42
CA GLY A 121 13.07 -20.80 -15.43
C GLY A 121 13.07 -21.53 -16.77
N ILE A 122 13.02 -20.78 -17.87
CA ILE A 122 13.15 -21.36 -19.22
C ILE A 122 14.55 -21.97 -19.36
N ALA A 123 15.60 -21.22 -18.99
CA ALA A 123 16.98 -21.66 -19.07
C ALA A 123 17.27 -22.93 -18.24
N SER A 124 16.64 -23.08 -17.06
CA SER A 124 16.79 -24.26 -16.20
C SER A 124 15.93 -25.46 -16.63
N SER A 125 14.85 -25.23 -17.39
CA SER A 125 13.96 -26.29 -17.90
C SER A 125 14.46 -26.98 -19.17
N LEU A 126 15.44 -26.40 -19.86
CA LEU A 126 16.04 -27.01 -21.04
C LEU A 126 16.79 -28.30 -20.64
N PRO A 127 16.54 -29.44 -21.32
CA PRO A 127 17.23 -30.69 -21.03
C PRO A 127 18.74 -30.49 -21.10
N ARG A 128 19.47 -30.84 -20.03
CA ARG A 128 20.94 -30.92 -20.07
C ARG A 128 21.32 -32.01 -21.06
N ALA A 129 21.74 -31.62 -22.25
CA ALA A 129 22.15 -32.55 -23.30
C ALA A 129 23.50 -33.23 -23.01
N GLU A 130 24.29 -32.72 -22.06
CA GLU A 130 25.65 -33.19 -21.77
C GLU A 130 25.98 -33.12 -20.27
N ASP A 131 26.95 -33.95 -19.85
CA ASP A 131 27.41 -34.18 -18.46
C ASP A 131 28.05 -32.97 -17.76
N ALA A 132 28.24 -31.85 -18.47
CA ALA A 132 28.80 -30.62 -17.93
C ALA A 132 27.72 -29.53 -17.77
N PRO A 133 27.48 -29.02 -16.55
CA PRO A 133 26.39 -28.07 -16.28
C PRO A 133 26.58 -26.67 -16.89
N TYR A 134 27.80 -26.30 -17.32
CA TYR A 134 28.10 -25.03 -17.97
C TYR A 134 29.20 -25.20 -19.01
N LYS A 135 28.95 -24.80 -20.26
CA LYS A 135 29.97 -24.66 -21.31
C LYS A 135 30.33 -23.20 -21.48
N PHE A 136 31.51 -22.82 -20.99
CA PHE A 136 32.09 -21.51 -21.29
C PHE A 136 32.64 -21.53 -22.73
N PRO A 137 32.37 -20.52 -23.59
CA PRO A 137 31.81 -19.18 -23.31
C PRO A 137 30.29 -19.02 -23.58
N GLU A 138 29.62 -20.02 -24.12
CA GLU A 138 28.22 -19.91 -24.59
C GLU A 138 27.20 -19.68 -23.46
N ASP A 139 27.49 -20.14 -22.23
CA ASP A 139 26.59 -20.00 -21.08
C ASP A 139 26.84 -18.74 -20.20
N ALA A 140 27.76 -17.85 -20.60
CA ALA A 140 28.09 -16.65 -19.82
C ALA A 140 26.87 -15.73 -19.56
N TRP A 141 25.92 -15.68 -20.50
CA TRP A 141 24.69 -14.90 -20.35
C TRP A 141 23.79 -15.42 -19.22
N ARG A 142 23.81 -16.72 -18.92
CA ARG A 142 23.01 -17.32 -17.84
C ARG A 142 23.49 -16.85 -16.47
N ILE A 143 24.80 -16.78 -16.28
CA ILE A 143 25.42 -16.27 -15.05
C ILE A 143 25.05 -14.79 -14.85
N ILE A 144 25.08 -13.99 -15.92
CA ILE A 144 24.65 -12.59 -15.87
C ILE A 144 23.18 -12.48 -15.45
N VAL A 145 22.28 -13.28 -16.04
CA VAL A 145 20.86 -13.31 -15.69
C VAL A 145 20.65 -13.73 -14.22
N ILE A 146 21.39 -14.72 -13.73
CA ILE A 146 21.35 -15.15 -12.32
C ILE A 146 21.79 -14.00 -11.40
N CYS A 147 22.91 -13.34 -11.70
CA CYS A 147 23.40 -12.21 -10.92
C CYS A 147 22.38 -11.06 -10.87
N ILE A 148 21.73 -10.75 -12.00
CA ILE A 148 20.68 -9.73 -12.08
C ILE A 148 19.46 -10.16 -11.25
N ALA A 149 18.98 -11.39 -11.41
CA ALA A 149 17.81 -11.90 -10.68
C ALA A 149 18.03 -11.89 -9.16
N LEU A 150 19.20 -12.31 -8.70
CA LEU A 150 19.59 -12.28 -7.29
C LEU A 150 19.71 -10.84 -6.76
N GLY A 151 20.35 -9.94 -7.52
CA GLY A 151 20.46 -8.52 -7.17
C GLY A 151 19.10 -7.83 -7.02
N LEU A 152 18.17 -8.11 -7.94
CA LEU A 152 16.80 -7.58 -7.88
C LEU A 152 16.00 -8.18 -6.73
N THR A 153 16.21 -9.46 -6.41
CA THR A 153 15.58 -10.13 -5.26
C THR A 153 16.01 -9.46 -3.97
N LEU A 154 17.32 -9.20 -3.81
CA LEU A 154 17.85 -8.50 -2.66
C LEU A 154 17.32 -7.06 -2.56
N TYR A 155 17.28 -6.34 -3.68
CA TYR A 155 16.72 -4.99 -3.75
C TYR A 155 15.27 -4.96 -3.24
N GLN A 156 14.42 -5.88 -3.71
CA GLN A 156 13.02 -5.95 -3.29
C GLN A 156 12.84 -6.28 -1.81
N ILE A 157 13.64 -7.22 -1.28
CA ILE A 157 13.63 -7.56 0.14
C ILE A 157 13.98 -6.32 0.98
N VAL A 158 15.05 -5.62 0.62
CA VAL A 158 15.49 -4.41 1.34
C VAL A 158 14.44 -3.30 1.27
N GLU A 159 13.79 -3.11 0.12
CA GLU A 159 12.72 -2.14 -0.05
C GLU A 159 11.51 -2.45 0.84
N GLU A 160 11.08 -3.72 0.91
CA GLU A 160 9.98 -4.15 1.76
C GLU A 160 10.31 -3.93 3.25
N PHE A 161 11.51 -4.32 3.69
CA PHE A 161 11.94 -4.07 5.07
C PHE A 161 11.97 -2.57 5.40
N LYS A 162 12.44 -1.73 4.47
CA LYS A 162 12.42 -0.27 4.64
C LYS A 162 10.99 0.25 4.76
N GLU A 163 10.04 -0.24 3.96
CA GLU A 163 8.64 0.15 4.04
C GLU A 163 8.02 -0.24 5.38
N ILE A 164 8.22 -1.49 5.82
CA ILE A 164 7.72 -2.00 7.11
C ILE A 164 8.29 -1.18 8.27
N TYR A 165 9.61 -0.97 8.29
CA TYR A 165 10.26 -0.22 9.34
C TYR A 165 9.78 1.24 9.38
N LYS A 166 9.76 1.91 8.23
CA LYS A 166 9.30 3.30 8.11
C LYS A 166 7.84 3.45 8.52
N SER A 167 7.00 2.47 8.15
CA SER A 167 5.59 2.43 8.54
C SER A 167 5.44 2.30 10.06
N LYS A 168 6.15 1.37 10.69
CA LYS A 168 6.11 1.15 12.14
C LYS A 168 6.62 2.36 12.92
N VAL A 169 7.75 2.94 12.52
CA VAL A 169 8.30 4.13 13.18
C VAL A 169 7.35 5.32 13.03
N ARG A 170 6.80 5.56 11.83
CA ARG A 170 5.83 6.65 11.61
C ARG A 170 4.58 6.43 12.45
N MET A 171 4.08 5.21 12.51
CA MET A 171 2.89 4.87 13.28
C MET A 171 3.12 5.12 14.76
N ASN A 172 4.21 4.61 15.33
CA ASN A 172 4.52 4.81 16.74
C ASN A 172 4.67 6.30 17.08
N LYS A 173 5.40 7.06 16.25
CA LYS A 173 5.51 8.52 16.42
C LYS A 173 4.15 9.22 16.37
N TRP A 174 3.27 8.80 15.46
CA TRP A 174 1.92 9.35 15.35
C TRP A 174 1.05 9.00 16.56
N ILE A 175 1.11 7.74 17.04
CA ILE A 175 0.38 7.29 18.24
C ILE A 175 0.86 8.07 19.46
N GLU A 176 2.17 8.19 19.67
CA GLU A 176 2.76 8.96 20.77
C GLU A 176 2.37 10.43 20.71
N TRP A 177 2.47 11.06 19.53
CA TRP A 177 2.04 12.45 19.32
C TRP A 177 0.56 12.60 19.64
N ARG A 178 -0.29 11.66 19.20
CA ARG A 178 -1.73 11.73 19.45
C ARG A 178 -2.08 11.49 20.90
N LYS A 179 -1.41 10.56 21.60
CA LYS A 179 -1.59 10.34 23.05
C LYS A 179 -1.31 11.63 23.84
N LYS A 180 -0.22 12.33 23.53
CA LYS A 180 0.11 13.64 24.15
C LYS A 180 -0.96 14.70 23.91
N GLU A 181 -1.55 14.72 22.72
CA GLU A 181 -2.63 15.65 22.38
C GLU A 181 -3.90 15.37 23.19
N LEU A 182 -4.28 14.10 23.31
CA LEU A 182 -5.42 13.72 24.15
C LEU A 182 -5.18 14.03 25.64
N GLU A 183 -3.94 13.87 26.13
CA GLU A 183 -3.57 14.26 27.50
C GLU A 183 -3.67 15.77 27.72
N ARG A 184 -3.29 16.58 26.72
CA ARG A 184 -3.49 18.04 26.72
C ARG A 184 -4.98 18.37 26.81
N ASP A 185 -5.80 17.79 25.93
CA ASP A 185 -7.25 17.99 25.94
C ASP A 185 -7.89 17.58 27.29
N LEU A 186 -7.41 16.49 27.90
CA LEU A 186 -7.89 16.02 29.20
C LEU A 186 -7.62 17.01 30.32
N LYS A 187 -6.47 17.72 30.28
CA LYS A 187 -6.10 18.73 31.28
C LYS A 187 -7.02 19.94 31.24
N TYR A 188 -7.48 20.33 30.06
CA TYR A 188 -8.36 21.49 29.85
C TYR A 188 -9.85 21.12 29.85
N CYS A 189 -10.20 19.86 30.05
CA CYS A 189 -11.59 19.41 30.12
C CYS A 189 -12.27 20.00 31.36
N HIS A 190 -13.39 20.69 31.15
CA HIS A 190 -14.14 21.30 32.24
C HIS A 190 -14.75 20.21 33.15
N PRO A 191 -14.64 20.32 34.49
CA PRO A 191 -15.05 19.26 35.43
C PRO A 191 -16.54 18.92 35.37
N MET A 192 -17.39 19.83 34.90
CA MET A 192 -18.84 19.62 34.76
C MET A 192 -19.23 18.73 33.57
N TRP A 193 -18.31 18.37 32.67
CA TRP A 193 -18.64 17.66 31.42
C TRP A 193 -18.00 16.26 31.40
N PRO A 194 -18.52 15.31 32.21
CA PRO A 194 -17.93 13.97 32.35
C PRO A 194 -18.00 13.15 31.06
N GLU A 195 -18.98 13.43 30.19
CA GLU A 195 -19.18 12.74 28.91
C GLU A 195 -17.99 12.94 27.96
N VAL A 196 -17.47 14.17 27.85
CA VAL A 196 -16.29 14.48 27.03
C VAL A 196 -15.07 13.74 27.57
N ARG A 197 -14.92 13.71 28.89
CA ARG A 197 -13.84 12.97 29.56
C ARG A 197 -13.92 11.48 29.26
N ALA A 198 -15.10 10.88 29.35
CA ALA A 198 -15.32 9.47 29.04
C ALA A 198 -15.03 9.16 27.56
N MET A 199 -15.43 10.05 26.64
CA MET A 199 -15.14 9.92 25.20
C MET A 199 -13.64 9.94 24.91
N ILE A 200 -12.88 10.84 25.57
CA ILE A 200 -11.42 10.93 25.43
C ILE A 200 -10.75 9.65 25.94
N TYR A 201 -11.16 9.13 27.11
CA TYR A 201 -10.63 7.86 27.63
C TYR A 201 -10.94 6.66 26.74
N ALA A 202 -12.13 6.61 26.14
CA ALA A 202 -12.49 5.58 25.18
C ALA A 202 -11.56 5.63 23.94
N LYS A 203 -11.31 6.84 23.40
CA LYS A 203 -10.36 7.04 22.30
C LYS A 203 -8.93 6.64 22.68
N TYR A 204 -8.49 6.96 23.89
CA TYR A 204 -7.16 6.56 24.39
C TYR A 204 -6.98 5.04 24.39
N ARG A 205 -8.00 4.29 24.81
CA ARG A 205 -8.00 2.81 24.81
C ARG A 205 -8.01 2.22 23.40
N ASP A 206 -8.68 2.87 22.45
CA ASP A 206 -8.78 2.41 21.06
C ASP A 206 -7.42 2.48 20.33
N TYR A 207 -6.56 3.45 20.66
CA TYR A 207 -5.20 3.55 20.11
C TYR A 207 -4.24 2.45 20.59
N ASP A 208 -4.61 1.71 21.64
CA ASP A 208 -3.86 0.54 22.13
C ASP A 208 -4.26 -0.76 21.41
N SER A 209 -5.30 -0.71 20.57
CA SER A 209 -5.80 -1.87 19.84
C SER A 209 -4.92 -2.22 18.63
N ASP A 210 -4.49 -3.48 18.57
CA ASP A 210 -3.68 -4.12 17.52
C ASP A 210 -4.23 -4.04 16.08
N TYR A 211 -5.43 -3.47 15.89
CA TYR A 211 -6.14 -3.40 14.62
C TYR A 211 -5.35 -2.72 13.48
N ILE A 212 -4.58 -1.68 13.80
CA ILE A 212 -3.77 -0.97 12.80
C ILE A 212 -2.56 -1.81 12.35
N LEU A 213 -2.00 -2.64 13.25
CA LEU A 213 -0.94 -3.57 12.91
C LEU A 213 -1.45 -4.67 11.96
N PHE A 214 -2.67 -5.16 12.21
CA PHE A 214 -3.28 -6.26 11.46
C PHE A 214 -3.40 -6.01 9.94
N PHE A 215 -3.88 -4.84 9.51
CA PHE A 215 -4.01 -4.52 8.08
C PHE A 215 -2.66 -4.38 7.36
N SER A 216 -1.62 -3.94 8.05
CA SER A 216 -0.25 -3.92 7.51
C SER A 216 0.31 -5.33 7.35
N VAL A 217 -0.04 -6.25 8.26
CA VAL A 217 0.44 -7.63 8.25
C VAL A 217 -0.18 -8.41 7.09
N PHE A 218 -1.50 -8.34 6.88
CA PHE A 218 -2.17 -9.14 5.85
C PHE A 218 -1.63 -8.92 4.43
N ARG A 219 -1.38 -7.65 4.06
CA ARG A 219 -0.80 -7.30 2.74
C ARG A 219 0.63 -7.82 2.57
N ASN A 220 1.36 -7.97 3.66
CA ASN A 220 2.75 -8.39 3.70
C ASN A 220 2.89 -9.91 3.58
N VAL A 221 1.95 -10.69 4.14
CA VAL A 221 1.99 -12.17 4.15
C VAL A 221 2.16 -12.76 2.74
N PHE A 222 1.44 -12.22 1.74
CA PHE A 222 1.56 -12.72 0.37
C PHE A 222 2.97 -12.55 -0.20
N ASP A 223 3.63 -11.40 0.06
CA ASP A 223 4.99 -11.16 -0.44
C ASP A 223 6.00 -12.07 0.27
N TRP A 224 5.81 -12.33 1.57
CA TRP A 224 6.63 -13.31 2.32
C TRP A 224 6.53 -14.72 1.75
N ILE A 225 5.33 -15.15 1.34
CA ILE A 225 5.14 -16.45 0.69
C ILE A 225 5.95 -16.50 -0.60
N VAL A 226 5.90 -15.45 -1.43
CA VAL A 226 6.67 -15.38 -2.68
C VAL A 226 8.19 -15.40 -2.40
N TYR A 227 8.67 -14.68 -1.39
CA TYR A 227 10.07 -14.70 -1.02
C TYR A 227 10.53 -16.05 -0.46
N PHE A 228 9.69 -16.75 0.30
CA PHE A 228 9.98 -18.09 0.78
C PHE A 228 10.06 -19.10 -0.38
N LEU A 229 9.16 -19.01 -1.36
CA LEU A 229 9.20 -19.82 -2.58
C LEU A 229 10.47 -19.53 -3.40
N LEU A 230 10.85 -18.25 -3.54
CA LEU A 230 12.12 -17.88 -4.20
C LEU A 230 13.35 -18.43 -3.47
N LEU A 231 13.35 -18.39 -2.13
CA LEU A 231 14.41 -19.01 -1.33
C LEU A 231 14.48 -20.52 -1.59
N ALA A 232 13.34 -21.21 -1.62
CA ALA A 232 13.28 -22.63 -1.94
C ALA A 232 13.80 -22.92 -3.36
N VAL A 233 13.49 -22.08 -4.34
CA VAL A 233 14.06 -22.17 -5.71
C VAL A 233 15.58 -22.02 -5.70
N ILE A 234 16.11 -21.05 -4.96
CA ILE A 234 17.57 -20.84 -4.85
C ILE A 234 18.24 -22.04 -4.19
N LEU A 235 17.68 -22.55 -3.09
CA LEU A 235 18.22 -23.70 -2.36
C LEU A 235 18.18 -24.98 -3.22
N THR A 236 17.08 -25.22 -3.92
CA THR A 236 16.97 -26.38 -4.82
C THR A 236 17.89 -26.27 -6.03
N HIS A 237 18.12 -25.06 -6.56
CA HIS A 237 19.11 -24.82 -7.62
C HIS A 237 20.53 -25.12 -7.14
N ILE A 238 20.90 -24.66 -5.94
CA ILE A 238 22.23 -24.95 -5.35
C ILE A 238 22.39 -26.47 -5.17
N ALA A 239 21.36 -27.15 -4.64
CA ALA A 239 21.39 -28.61 -4.46
C ALA A 239 21.53 -29.36 -5.79
N ASP A 240 20.81 -28.95 -6.83
CA ASP A 240 20.90 -29.54 -8.18
C ASP A 240 22.28 -29.35 -8.82
N VAL A 241 22.91 -28.19 -8.63
CA VAL A 241 24.27 -27.91 -9.14
C VAL A 241 25.35 -28.68 -8.39
N VAL A 242 25.18 -28.92 -7.08
CA VAL A 242 26.15 -29.66 -6.27
C VAL A 242 26.04 -31.17 -6.49
N VAL A 243 24.83 -31.70 -6.65
CA VAL A 243 24.55 -33.14 -6.72
C VAL A 243 24.21 -33.58 -8.16
N GLN A 244 25.02 -33.11 -9.11
CA GLN A 244 24.85 -33.15 -10.58
C GLN A 244 24.28 -34.44 -11.21
N HIS A 245 24.33 -35.57 -10.50
CA HIS A 245 23.90 -36.89 -10.96
C HIS A 245 22.47 -37.30 -10.54
N ASN A 246 21.72 -36.48 -9.81
CA ASN A 246 20.38 -36.82 -9.31
C ASN A 246 19.26 -36.22 -10.18
N SER A 247 18.72 -37.01 -11.10
CA SER A 247 17.57 -36.61 -11.95
C SER A 247 16.33 -36.20 -11.16
N ASP A 248 16.09 -36.83 -10.01
CA ASP A 248 14.91 -36.55 -9.18
C ASP A 248 14.96 -35.17 -8.53
N LEU A 249 16.16 -34.68 -8.20
CA LEU A 249 16.37 -33.34 -7.65
C LEU A 249 16.11 -32.28 -8.73
N HIS A 250 16.55 -32.54 -9.97
CA HIS A 250 16.30 -31.65 -11.10
C HIS A 250 14.79 -31.52 -11.41
N ILE A 251 14.07 -32.64 -11.44
CA ILE A 251 12.61 -32.64 -11.63
C ILE A 251 11.90 -31.89 -10.50
N SER A 252 12.35 -32.09 -9.26
CA SER A 252 11.80 -31.40 -8.10
C SER A 252 12.06 -29.89 -8.16
N HIS A 253 13.26 -29.48 -8.58
CA HIS A 253 13.60 -28.08 -8.81
C HIS A 253 12.68 -27.43 -9.84
N ILE A 254 12.46 -28.07 -11.00
CA ILE A 254 11.57 -27.56 -12.05
C ILE A 254 10.13 -27.40 -11.53
N ARG A 255 9.63 -28.38 -10.75
CA ARG A 255 8.27 -28.30 -10.17
C ARG A 255 8.13 -27.13 -9.20
N VAL A 256 9.09 -26.94 -8.30
CA VAL A 256 9.10 -25.81 -7.35
C VAL A 256 9.21 -24.48 -8.11
N PHE A 257 10.03 -24.43 -9.17
CA PHE A 257 10.18 -23.25 -10.00
C PHE A 257 8.87 -22.90 -10.72
N ALA A 258 8.19 -23.88 -11.31
CA ALA A 258 6.91 -23.68 -12.01
C ALA A 258 5.84 -23.08 -11.10
N VAL A 259 5.71 -23.60 -9.88
CA VAL A 259 4.79 -23.03 -8.87
C VAL A 259 5.21 -21.59 -8.54
N THR A 260 6.50 -21.34 -8.32
CA THR A 260 7.01 -20.01 -7.96
C THR A 260 6.76 -18.96 -9.04
N ILE A 261 6.90 -19.29 -10.34
CA ILE A 261 6.58 -18.38 -11.45
C ILE A 261 5.12 -17.92 -11.38
N VAL A 262 4.17 -18.83 -11.12
CA VAL A 262 2.74 -18.47 -11.03
C VAL A 262 2.52 -17.45 -9.93
N PHE A 263 3.10 -17.67 -8.74
CA PHE A 263 3.01 -16.73 -7.62
C PHE A 263 3.70 -15.38 -7.91
N LEU A 264 4.79 -15.37 -8.67
CA LEU A 264 5.45 -14.13 -9.13
C LEU A 264 4.56 -13.30 -10.05
N TRP A 265 3.87 -13.93 -11.00
CA TRP A 265 2.91 -13.23 -11.86
C TRP A 265 1.69 -12.73 -11.09
N LEU A 266 1.18 -13.51 -10.13
CA LEU A 266 0.11 -13.06 -9.24
C LEU A 266 0.55 -11.84 -8.39
N ARG A 267 1.82 -11.80 -7.96
CA ARG A 267 2.38 -10.64 -7.25
C ARG A 267 2.34 -9.36 -8.08
N LEU A 268 2.49 -9.43 -9.40
CA LEU A 268 2.37 -8.25 -10.28
C LEU A 268 1.01 -7.57 -10.16
N MET A 269 -0.07 -8.34 -9.97
CA MET A 269 -1.44 -7.82 -9.84
C MET A 269 -1.58 -6.88 -8.64
N LYS A 270 -0.85 -7.15 -7.55
CA LYS A 270 -0.82 -6.28 -6.36
C LYS A 270 -0.27 -4.89 -6.70
N HIS A 271 0.77 -4.80 -7.51
CA HIS A 271 1.35 -3.53 -7.95
C HIS A 271 0.49 -2.84 -9.02
N ALA A 272 -0.19 -3.63 -9.86
CA ALA A 272 -1.16 -3.12 -10.82
C ALA A 272 -2.39 -2.48 -10.16
N ARG A 273 -2.74 -2.83 -8.92
CA ARG A 273 -3.84 -2.22 -8.14
C ARG A 273 -3.73 -0.69 -8.01
N ALA A 274 -2.56 -0.10 -8.21
CA ALA A 274 -2.47 1.36 -8.23
C ALA A 274 -3.19 1.99 -9.44
N ILE A 275 -3.44 1.22 -10.51
CA ILE A 275 -4.07 1.65 -11.75
C ILE A 275 -5.59 1.42 -11.64
N ARG A 276 -6.39 2.48 -11.83
CA ARG A 276 -7.86 2.45 -11.68
C ARG A 276 -8.56 1.34 -12.47
N ILE A 277 -8.06 1.00 -13.67
CA ILE A 277 -8.61 -0.06 -14.53
C ILE A 277 -8.38 -1.43 -13.88
N SER A 278 -7.15 -1.69 -13.43
CA SER A 278 -6.78 -2.95 -12.77
C SER A 278 -7.51 -3.15 -11.45
N VAL A 279 -7.81 -2.08 -10.69
CA VAL A 279 -8.61 -2.17 -9.45
C VAL A 279 -10.00 -2.75 -9.72
N ARG A 280 -10.68 -2.29 -10.77
CA ARG A 280 -12.02 -2.77 -11.12
C ARG A 280 -11.98 -4.28 -11.40
N VAL A 281 -11.06 -4.71 -12.26
CA VAL A 281 -10.88 -6.13 -12.61
C VAL A 281 -10.55 -6.98 -11.38
N ILE A 282 -9.70 -6.50 -10.48
CA ILE A 282 -9.35 -7.24 -9.25
C ILE A 282 -10.56 -7.36 -8.31
N VAL A 283 -11.39 -6.33 -8.19
CA VAL A 283 -12.61 -6.36 -7.36
C VAL A 283 -13.63 -7.33 -7.94
N ASP A 284 -13.82 -7.31 -9.27
CA ASP A 284 -14.77 -8.19 -9.94
C ASP A 284 -14.30 -9.65 -9.86
N ALA A 285 -13.01 -9.93 -10.12
CA ALA A 285 -12.43 -11.27 -9.93
C ALA A 285 -12.50 -11.76 -8.48
N GLY A 286 -12.35 -10.86 -7.50
CA GLY A 286 -12.49 -11.20 -6.09
C GLY A 286 -13.91 -11.66 -5.73
N LYS A 287 -14.93 -10.98 -6.28
CA LYS A 287 -16.35 -11.36 -6.11
C LYS A 287 -16.63 -12.72 -6.74
N ASP A 288 -16.15 -12.93 -7.97
CA ASP A 288 -16.32 -14.20 -8.68
C ASP A 288 -15.68 -15.36 -7.89
N CYS A 289 -14.48 -15.17 -7.33
CA CYS A 289 -13.84 -16.19 -6.48
C CYS A 289 -14.65 -16.50 -5.21
N THR A 290 -15.19 -15.49 -4.52
CA THR A 290 -16.04 -15.72 -3.35
C THR A 290 -17.34 -16.42 -3.72
N ASP A 291 -17.93 -16.10 -4.88
CA ASP A 291 -19.16 -16.73 -5.35
C ASP A 291 -18.92 -18.19 -5.75
N VAL A 292 -17.77 -18.49 -6.38
CA VAL A 292 -17.35 -19.87 -6.68
C VAL A 292 -17.06 -20.67 -5.41
N LEU A 293 -16.40 -20.06 -4.41
CA LEU A 293 -16.16 -20.71 -3.11
C LEU A 293 -17.48 -21.03 -2.41
N HIS A 294 -18.41 -20.08 -2.37
CA HIS A 294 -19.74 -20.25 -1.78
C HIS A 294 -20.55 -21.33 -2.52
N SER A 295 -20.50 -21.34 -3.86
CA SER A 295 -21.12 -22.38 -4.67
C SER A 295 -20.49 -23.76 -4.40
N SER A 296 -19.16 -23.85 -4.34
CA SER A 296 -18.46 -25.12 -4.08
C SER A 296 -18.71 -25.69 -2.68
N SER A 297 -19.01 -24.84 -1.69
CA SER A 297 -19.46 -25.27 -0.36
C SER A 297 -20.89 -25.76 -0.35
N ILE A 298 -21.76 -25.26 -1.25
CA ILE A 298 -23.14 -25.72 -1.41
C ILE A 298 -23.18 -27.11 -2.08
N TRP A 299 -22.24 -27.41 -3.00
CA TRP A 299 -22.11 -28.73 -3.64
C TRP A 299 -21.49 -29.83 -2.76
N ARG A 300 -21.14 -29.53 -1.49
CA ARG A 300 -20.65 -30.51 -0.51
C ARG A 300 -21.71 -30.97 0.50
N ILE A 301 -22.98 -30.65 0.28
CA ILE A 301 -24.15 -31.17 1.00
C ILE A 301 -24.96 -32.03 0.03
#